data_AF-A0A072TNM5-F1
#
_entry.id   AF-A0A072TNM5-F1
#
_cell.length_a   1.000
_cell.length_b   1.000
_cell.length_c   1.000
_cell.angle_alpha   90.00
_cell.angle_beta   90.00
_cell.angle_gamma   90.00
#
_symmetry.space_group_name_H-M   'P 1'
#
loop_
_entity.id
_entity.type
_entity.pdbx_description
1 polymer ?
#
loop_
_entity_poly.entity_id
_entity_poly.type
_entity_poly.pdbx_seq_one_letter_code
_entity_poly.pdbx_strand_id
1 'polypeptide(L)'
;SLDIVADTGYNLSFVVPGKIRDVKAALLARTDPAGWDGEAIHWFYRCDDEDWALYLRSVPHSVYCIATVQSLHARHMQKYEDAARVTPEQQAIYDAEDAQRR
;
A
#
# COMPACT_ATOMS: atom_id res chain seq x y z
N SER A 1 -12.64 -20.92 -0.66
CA SER A 1 -12.39 -19.81 0.28
C SER A 1 -11.26 -18.96 -0.28
N LEU A 2 -11.12 -17.72 0.18
CA LEU A 2 -9.96 -16.89 -0.12
C LEU A 2 -8.77 -17.41 0.68
N ASP A 3 -7.61 -17.56 0.06
CA ASP A 3 -6.38 -17.93 0.77
C ASP A 3 -5.71 -16.66 1.30
N ILE A 4 -5.88 -16.39 2.60
CA ILE A 4 -5.37 -15.19 3.26
C ILE A 4 -3.93 -15.46 3.69
N VAL A 5 -3.01 -14.66 3.15
CA VAL A 5 -1.57 -14.75 3.38
C VAL A 5 -1.13 -13.86 4.54
N ALA A 6 -1.77 -12.71 4.71
CA ALA A 6 -1.47 -11.80 5.82
C ALA A 6 -2.67 -10.90 6.13
N ASP A 7 -2.76 -10.49 7.39
CA ASP A 7 -3.70 -9.50 7.90
C ASP A 7 -2.95 -8.58 8.87
N THR A 8 -2.97 -7.28 8.61
CA THR A 8 -2.30 -6.26 9.43
C THR A 8 -3.28 -5.38 10.21
N GLY A 9 -4.58 -5.63 10.08
CA GLY A 9 -5.66 -4.79 10.62
C GLY A 9 -5.98 -3.55 9.77
N TYR A 10 -5.16 -3.21 8.78
CA TYR A 10 -5.44 -2.16 7.79
C TYR A 10 -5.31 -2.65 6.34
N ASN A 11 -4.66 -3.79 6.11
CA ASN A 11 -4.69 -4.48 4.83
C ASN A 11 -4.88 -6.00 5.00
N LEU A 12 -5.41 -6.60 3.95
CA LEU A 12 -5.56 -8.04 3.77
C LEU A 12 -4.79 -8.45 2.51
N SER A 13 -3.83 -9.35 2.68
CA SER A 13 -3.10 -9.97 1.58
C SER A 13 -3.66 -11.35 1.29
N PHE A 14 -3.93 -11.65 0.02
CA PHE A 14 -4.50 -12.93 -0.39
C PHE A 14 -4.12 -13.31 -1.81
N VAL A 15 -4.38 -14.56 -2.19
CA VAL A 15 -4.09 -15.07 -3.54
C VAL A 15 -5.37 -15.49 -4.26
N VAL A 16 -5.45 -15.13 -5.54
CA VAL A 16 -6.50 -15.57 -6.45
C VAL A 16 -5.89 -16.41 -7.58
N PRO A 17 -6.36 -17.65 -7.81
CA PRO A 17 -5.87 -18.47 -8.93
C PRO A 17 -6.15 -17.82 -10.29
N GLY A 18 -5.24 -18.00 -11.25
CA GLY A 18 -5.42 -17.57 -12.63
C GLY A 18 -4.54 -16.39 -13.04
N LYS A 19 -4.95 -15.70 -14.11
CA LYS A 19 -4.17 -14.61 -14.73
C LYS A 19 -4.70 -13.25 -14.29
N ILE A 20 -3.79 -12.30 -14.11
CA ILE A 20 -4.13 -10.94 -13.68
C ILE A 20 -5.12 -10.23 -14.60
N ARG A 21 -5.08 -10.51 -15.91
CA ARG A 21 -6.02 -9.96 -16.88
C ARG A 21 -7.45 -10.39 -16.58
N ASP A 22 -7.64 -11.66 -16.22
CA ASP A 22 -8.98 -12.21 -15.97
C ASP A 22 -9.53 -11.70 -14.64
N VAL A 23 -8.68 -11.60 -13.61
CA VAL A 23 -9.01 -10.96 -12.33
C VAL A 23 -9.38 -9.48 -12.52
N LYS A 24 -8.57 -8.71 -13.26
CA LYS A 24 -8.85 -7.31 -13.56
C LYS A 24 -10.15 -7.14 -14.34
N ALA A 25 -10.41 -7.96 -15.34
CA ALA A 25 -11.65 -7.92 -16.12
C ALA A 25 -12.89 -8.17 -15.23
N ALA A 26 -12.80 -9.12 -14.30
CA ALA A 26 -13.88 -9.38 -13.35
C ALA A 26 -14.12 -8.21 -12.38
N LEU A 27 -13.05 -7.53 -11.94
CA LEU A 27 -13.14 -6.38 -11.05
C LEU A 27 -13.66 -5.13 -11.76
N LEU A 28 -13.29 -4.90 -13.03
CA LEU A 28 -13.79 -3.79 -13.84
C LEU A 28 -15.32 -3.81 -14.03
N ALA A 29 -15.96 -4.98 -13.90
CA ALA A 29 -17.42 -5.08 -13.93
C ALA A 29 -18.10 -4.51 -12.67
N ARG A 30 -17.32 -4.17 -11.62
CA ARG A 30 -17.81 -3.77 -10.29
C ARG A 30 -17.11 -2.54 -9.72
N THR A 31 -16.18 -1.97 -10.47
CA THR A 31 -15.34 -0.84 -10.05
C THR A 31 -15.33 0.22 -11.13
N ASP A 32 -15.05 1.47 -10.76
CA ASP A 32 -14.90 2.54 -11.72
C ASP A 32 -13.57 2.38 -12.49
N PRO A 33 -13.60 2.30 -13.84
CA PRO A 33 -12.38 2.26 -14.65
C PRO A 33 -11.41 3.41 -14.37
N ALA A 34 -11.89 4.59 -13.97
CA ALA A 34 -11.04 5.75 -13.68
C ALA A 34 -10.19 5.57 -12.41
N GLY A 35 -10.60 4.69 -11.50
CA GLY A 35 -9.84 4.38 -10.28
C GLY A 35 -8.67 3.43 -10.51
N TRP A 36 -8.52 2.87 -11.71
CA TRP A 36 -7.46 1.91 -12.05
C TRP A 36 -6.23 2.61 -12.65
N ASP A 37 -5.06 2.21 -12.16
CA ASP A 37 -3.76 2.63 -12.67
C ASP A 37 -2.77 1.45 -12.66
N GLY A 38 -1.62 1.63 -13.31
CA GLY A 38 -0.50 0.69 -13.32
C GLY A 38 -0.13 0.17 -14.71
N GLU A 39 1.02 -0.50 -14.75
CA GLU A 39 1.61 -1.05 -15.98
C GLU A 39 2.13 -2.48 -15.79
N ALA A 40 2.11 -3.24 -16.89
CA ALA A 40 2.66 -4.58 -17.00
C ALA A 40 2.14 -5.58 -15.95
N ILE A 41 2.90 -5.77 -14.86
CA ILE A 41 2.71 -6.80 -13.82
C ILE A 41 2.07 -6.27 -12.53
N HIS A 42 1.99 -4.95 -12.36
CA HIS A 42 1.47 -4.28 -11.17
C HIS A 42 0.24 -3.47 -11.56
N TRP A 43 -0.88 -3.72 -10.88
CA TRP A 43 -2.09 -2.92 -11.04
C TRP A 43 -2.54 -2.39 -9.70
N PHE A 44 -3.07 -1.18 -9.72
CA PHE A 44 -3.57 -0.47 -8.57
C PHE A 44 -5.00 -0.03 -8.86
N TYR A 45 -5.84 -0.13 -7.86
CA TYR A 45 -7.17 0.47 -7.85
C TYR A 45 -7.32 1.30 -6.59
N ARG A 46 -7.94 2.47 -6.72
CA ARG A 46 -8.25 3.34 -5.60
C ARG A 46 -9.70 3.80 -5.67
N CYS A 47 -10.41 3.67 -4.55
CA CYS A 47 -11.74 4.24 -4.35
C CYS A 47 -11.71 5.11 -3.09
N ASP A 48 -11.65 6.42 -3.29
CA ASP A 48 -11.59 7.37 -2.18
C ASP A 48 -12.94 7.50 -1.46
N ASP A 49 -14.04 7.39 -2.20
CA ASP A 49 -15.40 7.47 -1.65
C ASP A 49 -15.71 6.32 -0.67
N GLU A 50 -15.12 5.14 -0.91
CA GLU A 50 -15.30 3.95 -0.07
C GLU A 50 -14.08 3.64 0.83
N ASP A 51 -13.07 4.52 0.86
CA ASP A 51 -11.87 4.41 1.70
C ASP A 51 -11.06 3.11 1.51
N TRP A 52 -10.98 2.57 0.29
CA TRP A 52 -10.15 1.40 0.03
C TRP A 52 -9.35 1.46 -1.27
N ALA A 53 -8.24 0.72 -1.26
CA ALA A 53 -7.37 0.53 -2.41
C ALA A 53 -7.04 -0.96 -2.57
N LEU A 54 -6.74 -1.37 -3.80
CA LEU A 54 -6.36 -2.73 -4.12
C LEU A 54 -5.15 -2.74 -5.02
N TYR A 55 -4.17 -3.53 -4.63
CA TYR A 55 -3.00 -3.84 -5.42
C TYR A 55 -3.10 -5.26 -5.95
N LEU A 56 -2.72 -5.47 -7.21
CA LEU A 56 -2.63 -6.77 -7.87
C LEU A 56 -1.24 -6.97 -8.45
N ARG A 57 -0.68 -8.16 -8.26
CA ARG A 57 0.56 -8.60 -8.90
C ARG A 57 0.44 -10.00 -9.46
N SER A 58 0.92 -10.20 -10.70
CA SER A 58 1.06 -11.56 -11.23
C SER A 58 2.16 -12.31 -10.47
N VAL A 59 1.86 -13.55 -10.08
CA VAL A 59 2.83 -14.54 -9.58
C VAL A 59 2.60 -15.86 -10.31
N PRO A 60 3.50 -16.86 -10.22
CA PRO A 60 3.28 -18.13 -10.90
C PRO A 60 1.90 -18.74 -10.59
N HIS A 61 1.13 -19.00 -11.64
CA HIS A 61 -0.22 -19.59 -11.60
C HIS A 61 -1.30 -18.83 -10.80
N SER A 62 -1.02 -17.62 -10.33
CA SER A 62 -1.96 -16.87 -9.50
C SER A 62 -1.71 -15.36 -9.48
N VAL A 63 -2.58 -14.63 -8.82
CA VAL A 63 -2.52 -13.19 -8.62
C VAL A 63 -2.44 -12.92 -7.13
N TYR A 64 -1.38 -12.26 -6.70
CA TYR A 64 -1.23 -11.76 -5.34
C TYR A 64 -1.96 -10.43 -5.20
N CYS A 65 -2.80 -10.32 -4.19
CA CYS A 65 -3.65 -9.17 -3.95
C CYS A 65 -3.35 -8.57 -2.58
N ILE A 66 -3.34 -7.24 -2.48
CA ILE A 66 -3.39 -6.52 -1.20
C ILE A 66 -4.56 -5.56 -1.25
N ALA A 67 -5.62 -5.84 -0.48
CA ALA A 67 -6.71 -4.90 -0.26
C ALA A 67 -6.42 -4.08 1.01
N THR A 68 -6.53 -2.76 0.94
CA THR A 68 -6.12 -1.85 2.01
C THR A 68 -7.22 -0.84 2.30
N VAL A 69 -7.51 -0.60 3.58
CA VAL A 69 -8.33 0.55 4.03
C VAL A 69 -7.41 1.76 4.14
N GLN A 70 -7.65 2.79 3.33
CA GLN A 70 -6.67 3.86 3.11
C GLN A 70 -6.46 4.69 4.39
N SER A 71 -7.53 5.06 5.08
CA SER A 71 -7.46 5.85 6.31
C SER A 71 -6.74 5.11 7.45
N LEU A 72 -6.92 3.80 7.57
CA LEU A 72 -6.25 2.99 8.58
C LEU A 72 -4.76 2.84 8.27
N HIS A 73 -4.41 2.63 6.99
CA HIS A 73 -3.03 2.61 6.55
C HIS A 73 -2.34 3.96 6.80
N ALA A 74 -3.00 5.09 6.47
CA ALA A 74 -2.48 6.43 6.74
C ALA A 74 -2.22 6.65 8.24
N ARG A 75 -3.16 6.27 9.12
CA ARG A 75 -2.97 6.33 10.58
C ARG A 75 -1.82 5.45 11.07
N HIS A 76 -1.60 4.30 10.44
CA HIS A 76 -0.47 3.44 10.75
C HIS A 76 0.86 4.12 10.36
N MET A 77 0.94 4.69 9.16
CA MET A 77 2.12 5.38 8.65
C MET A 77 2.46 6.66 9.43
N GLN A 78 1.47 7.39 9.91
CA GLN A 78 1.67 8.62 10.68
C GLN A 78 2.56 8.40 11.92
N LYS A 79 2.47 7.24 12.57
CA LYS A 79 3.32 6.91 13.74
C LYS A 79 4.81 6.86 13.39
N TYR A 80 5.14 6.46 12.16
CA TYR A 80 6.51 6.41 11.68
C TYR A 80 7.00 7.77 11.22
N GLU A 81 6.13 8.57 10.62
CA GLU A 81 6.42 9.96 10.25
C GLU A 81 6.70 10.81 11.50
N ASP A 82 5.89 10.65 12.55
CA ASP A 82 6.10 11.31 13.84
C ASP A 82 7.41 10.85 14.50
N ALA A 83 7.74 9.55 14.43
CA ALA A 83 8.99 9.02 14.96
C ALA A 83 10.23 9.47 14.16
N ALA A 84 10.08 9.74 12.86
CA ALA A 84 11.15 10.22 11.99
C ALA A 84 11.36 11.75 12.08
N ARG A 85 10.48 12.46 12.78
CA ARG A 85 10.54 13.92 12.87
C ARG A 85 11.66 14.35 13.82
N VAL A 86 12.79 14.78 13.26
CA VAL A 86 13.86 15.43 14.02
C VAL A 86 13.33 16.76 14.57
N THR A 87 13.39 16.93 15.88
CA THR A 87 13.01 18.19 16.53
C THR A 87 14.07 19.27 16.28
N PRO A 88 13.72 20.57 16.34
CA PRO A 88 14.70 21.65 16.22
C PRO A 88 15.85 21.55 17.24
N GLU A 89 15.55 21.05 18.44
CA GLU A 89 16.55 20.81 19.49
C GLU A 89 17.50 19.66 19.11
N GLN A 90 16.99 18.56 18.56
CA GLN A 90 17.82 17.46 18.07
C GLN A 90 18.66 17.88 16.85
N GLN A 91 18.11 18.70 15.96
CA GLN A 91 18.87 19.24 14.83
C GLN A 91 20.02 20.15 15.32
N ALA A 92 19.76 21.01 16.31
CA ALA A 92 20.80 21.85 16.92
C ALA A 92 21.91 21.04 17.59
N ILE A 93 21.58 19.88 18.18
CA ILE A 93 22.57 18.95 18.75
C ILE A 93 23.43 18.34 17.62
N TYR A 94 22.81 17.84 16.55
CA TYR A 94 23.55 17.29 15.40
C TYR A 94 24.47 18.32 14.74
N ASP A 95 23.98 19.55 14.56
CA ASP A 95 24.75 20.65 13.98
C ASP A 95 25.96 21.02 14.87
N ALA A 96 25.79 20.98 16.20
CA ALA A 96 26.87 21.24 17.16
C ALA A 96 27.92 20.11 17.17
N GLU A 97 27.49 18.84 17.07
CA GLU A 97 28.39 17.69 16.99
C GLU A 97 29.21 17.68 15.68
N ASP A 98 28.59 18.05 14.55
CA ASP A 98 29.28 18.17 13.27
C ASP A 98 30.28 19.34 13.24
N ALA A 99 29.95 20.45 13.91
CA ALA A 99 30.85 21.59 14.06
C ALA A 99 32.10 21.26 14.88
N GLN A 100 32.01 20.32 15.84
CA GLN A 100 33.16 19.85 16.63
C GLN A 100 34.06 18.86 15.88
N ARG A 101 33.56 18.23 14.81
CA ARG A 101 34.33 17.26 14.00
C ARG A 101 35.11 17.89 12.84
N ARG A 102 34.90 19.18 12.57
CA ARG A 102 35.63 19.96 11.56
C ARG A 102 36.75 20.77 12.20
#